data_AF-A0A316AKC0-F1
#
_entry.id   AF-A0A316AKC0-F1
#
_cell.length_a   1.000
_cell.length_b   1.000
_cell.length_c   1.000
_cell.angle_alpha   90.00
_cell.angle_beta   90.00
_cell.angle_gamma   90.00
#
_symmetry.space_group_name_H-M   'P 1'
#
loop_
_entity.id
_entity.type
_entity.pdbx_description
1 polymer ?
#
loop_
_entity_poly.entity_id
_entity_poly.type
_entity_poly.pdbx_seq_one_letter_code
_entity_poly.pdbx_strand_id
1 'polypeptide(L)'
;MKQLPIYILIALFFGTYAQAQEKYNRAKALSSEEIFIQKSPNNRIIAKPEQKYLVLDASPVLGSFHRYRYFPGDQIKFRMKNETIRFNETIAAISDSSISIAIINVAAGKMEYQEIPLKEIRLVKTSRKIPFVTAAAPILPFAGLLFIGADFFNPGIDNRRFTTDASAIAVGGGFMLAGFISYKLSFSSLKINGRNKLKVLETY
;
A
#
# COMPACT_ATOMS: atom_id res chain seq x y z
N MET A 1 32.22 8.67 -27.42
CA MET A 1 31.10 7.70 -27.31
C MET A 1 30.53 7.57 -25.89
N LYS A 2 30.57 8.60 -25.04
CA LYS A 2 30.18 8.50 -23.61
C LYS A 2 28.75 8.92 -23.26
N GLN A 3 27.98 9.46 -24.22
CA GLN A 3 26.63 9.99 -23.95
C GLN A 3 25.49 9.12 -24.48
N LEU A 4 25.79 8.09 -25.30
CA LEU A 4 24.79 7.18 -25.85
C LEU A 4 23.92 6.46 -24.78
N PRO A 5 24.45 6.00 -23.63
CA PRO A 5 23.61 5.32 -22.65
C PRO A 5 22.63 6.27 -21.92
N ILE A 6 22.97 7.56 -21.80
CA ILE A 6 22.12 8.56 -21.16
C ILE A 6 20.89 8.87 -22.02
N TYR A 7 21.07 8.99 -23.33
CA TYR A 7 19.95 9.23 -24.26
C TYR A 7 18.99 8.03 -24.34
N ILE A 8 19.49 6.80 -24.25
CA ILE A 8 18.66 5.59 -24.22
C ILE A 8 17.83 5.52 -22.94
N LEU A 9 18.41 5.91 -21.80
CA LEU A 9 17.72 5.90 -20.50
C LEU A 9 16.63 6.97 -20.42
N ILE A 10 16.88 8.15 -21.01
CA ILE A 10 15.87 9.22 -21.17
C ILE A 10 14.74 8.77 -22.10
N ALA A 11 15.04 8.12 -23.23
CA ALA A 11 14.03 7.62 -24.16
C ALA A 11 13.12 6.53 -23.55
N LEU A 12 13.69 5.63 -22.75
CA LEU A 12 12.93 4.61 -22.00
C LEU A 12 12.02 5.23 -20.93
N PHE A 13 12.46 6.31 -20.28
CA PHE A 13 11.65 7.00 -19.27
C PHE A 13 10.46 7.76 -19.89
N PHE A 14 10.63 8.38 -21.08
CA PHE A 14 9.55 9.10 -21.76
C PHE A 14 8.60 8.18 -22.56
N GLY A 15 9.08 7.05 -23.09
CA GLY A 15 8.25 6.10 -23.86
C GLY A 15 7.11 5.47 -23.04
N THR A 16 7.27 5.36 -21.72
CA THR A 16 6.24 4.79 -20.84
C THR A 16 5.08 5.74 -20.54
N TYR A 17 5.25 7.06 -20.75
CA TYR A 17 4.16 8.03 -20.56
C TYR A 17 3.20 8.10 -21.76
N ALA A 18 3.68 7.79 -22.97
CA ALA A 18 2.87 7.87 -24.20
C ALA A 18 1.77 6.79 -24.28
N GLN A 19 1.99 5.63 -23.64
CA GLN A 19 1.03 4.51 -23.64
C GLN A 19 -0.15 4.70 -22.66
N ALA A 20 -0.19 5.79 -21.88
CA ALA A 20 -1.23 6.01 -20.86
C ALA A 20 -2.45 6.82 -21.34
N GLN A 21 -2.44 7.37 -22.56
CA GLN A 21 -3.48 8.31 -23.02
C GLN A 21 -4.57 7.70 -23.93
N GLU A 22 -4.48 6.44 -24.32
CA GLU A 22 -5.28 5.91 -25.44
C GLU A 22 -6.64 5.27 -25.07
N LYS A 23 -7.31 5.72 -24.00
CA LYS A 23 -8.65 5.16 -23.64
C LYS A 23 -9.70 6.17 -23.16
N TYR A 24 -9.59 7.44 -23.52
CA TYR A 24 -10.60 8.46 -23.19
C TYR A 24 -11.49 8.78 -24.41
N ASN A 25 -12.57 8.02 -24.58
CA ASN A 25 -13.58 8.32 -25.59
C ASN A 25 -14.57 9.37 -25.03
N ARG A 26 -14.40 10.65 -25.38
CA ARG A 26 -15.21 11.79 -24.87
C ARG A 26 -16.70 11.71 -25.22
N ALA A 27 -17.08 10.89 -26.19
CA ALA A 27 -18.47 10.79 -26.68
C ALA A 27 -19.35 9.82 -25.87
N LYS A 28 -18.78 9.03 -24.96
CA LYS A 28 -19.54 8.11 -24.10
C LYS A 28 -19.67 8.74 -22.71
N ALA A 29 -20.84 9.31 -22.41
CA ALA A 29 -21.17 9.69 -21.03
C ALA A 29 -21.20 8.38 -20.22
N LEU A 30 -20.14 8.17 -19.41
CA LEU A 30 -20.03 7.02 -18.53
C LEU A 30 -21.23 7.02 -17.57
N SER A 31 -21.91 5.88 -17.41
CA SER A 31 -22.97 5.78 -16.39
C SER A 31 -22.38 6.06 -15.00
N SER A 32 -23.22 6.46 -14.04
CA SER A 32 -22.77 6.66 -12.65
C SER A 32 -22.04 5.42 -12.09
N GLU A 33 -22.43 4.21 -12.50
CA GLU A 33 -21.68 2.99 -12.17
C GLU A 33 -20.33 2.94 -12.88
N GLU A 34 -20.26 3.24 -14.18
CA GLU A 34 -19.00 3.25 -14.93
C GLU A 34 -18.01 4.31 -14.40
N ILE A 35 -18.50 5.48 -13.96
CA ILE A 35 -17.69 6.54 -13.32
C ILE A 35 -17.16 6.07 -11.96
N PHE A 36 -17.98 5.36 -11.19
CA PHE A 36 -17.58 4.78 -9.90
C PHE A 36 -16.54 3.66 -10.09
N ILE A 37 -16.71 2.84 -11.13
CA ILE A 37 -15.78 1.77 -11.52
C ILE A 37 -14.43 2.34 -11.98
N GLN A 38 -14.43 3.44 -12.74
CA GLN A 38 -13.20 4.05 -13.27
C GLN A 38 -12.34 4.72 -12.18
N LYS A 39 -12.96 5.29 -11.13
CA LYS A 39 -12.23 6.00 -10.06
C LYS A 39 -11.58 5.07 -9.02
N SER A 40 -12.01 3.82 -8.88
CA SER A 40 -11.53 2.91 -7.83
C SER A 40 -11.39 1.45 -8.30
N PRO A 41 -10.38 1.13 -9.13
CA PRO A 41 -10.18 -0.22 -9.68
C PRO A 41 -9.86 -1.29 -8.63
N ASN A 42 -9.51 -0.91 -7.39
CA ASN A 42 -9.22 -1.85 -6.29
C ASN A 42 -10.41 -2.12 -5.35
N ASN A 43 -11.54 -1.41 -5.47
CA ASN A 43 -12.74 -1.64 -4.65
C ASN A 43 -13.83 -2.30 -5.51
N ARG A 44 -13.46 -3.40 -6.18
CA ARG A 44 -14.39 -4.20 -6.99
C ARG A 44 -15.29 -5.04 -6.11
N ILE A 45 -16.27 -4.42 -5.46
CA ILE A 45 -17.46 -5.11 -4.97
C ILE A 45 -18.63 -4.17 -5.26
N ILE A 46 -19.53 -4.63 -6.13
CA ILE A 46 -20.86 -4.04 -6.32
C ILE A 46 -21.48 -4.08 -4.93
N ALA A 47 -21.51 -2.94 -4.24
CA ALA A 47 -22.15 -2.86 -2.95
C ALA A 47 -23.62 -3.22 -3.19
N LYS A 48 -24.02 -4.39 -2.73
CA LYS A 48 -25.43 -4.79 -2.79
C LYS A 48 -26.21 -3.82 -1.88
N PRO A 49 -27.45 -3.47 -2.24
CA PRO A 49 -28.34 -2.82 -1.29
C PRO A 49 -28.35 -3.64 0.02
N GLU A 50 -28.37 -2.96 1.17
CA GLU A 50 -28.39 -3.60 2.50
C GLU A 50 -27.11 -4.41 2.84
N GLN A 51 -25.99 -4.13 2.18
CA GLN A 51 -24.72 -4.77 2.48
C GLN A 51 -23.97 -4.07 3.62
N LYS A 52 -23.69 -4.82 4.70
CA LYS A 52 -22.85 -4.34 5.79
C LYS A 52 -21.39 -4.21 5.37
N TYR A 53 -20.77 -3.11 5.76
CA TYR A 53 -19.36 -2.82 5.51
C TYR A 53 -18.70 -2.16 6.72
N LEU A 54 -17.40 -2.37 6.83
CA LEU A 54 -16.59 -1.90 7.93
C LEU A 54 -16.03 -0.52 7.60
N VAL A 55 -16.10 0.38 8.56
CA VAL A 55 -15.61 1.74 8.47
C VAL A 55 -14.59 2.01 9.54
N LEU A 56 -13.42 2.44 9.12
CA LEU A 56 -12.38 2.96 9.98
C LEU A 56 -12.28 4.47 9.80
N ASP A 57 -12.89 5.18 10.75
CA ASP A 57 -12.80 6.63 10.90
C ASP A 57 -11.44 6.96 11.54
N ALA A 58 -10.50 7.49 10.76
CA ALA A 58 -9.17 7.85 11.21
C ALA A 58 -9.05 9.37 11.39
N SER A 59 -8.80 9.79 12.63
CA SER A 59 -8.56 11.20 12.99
C SER A 59 -7.11 11.36 13.44
N PRO A 60 -6.15 11.54 12.50
CA PRO A 60 -4.74 11.68 12.84
C PRO A 60 -4.49 12.98 13.61
N VAL A 61 -3.39 13.02 14.39
CA VAL A 61 -2.97 14.24 15.13
C VAL A 61 -2.59 15.37 14.16
N LEU A 62 -1.99 14.99 13.03
CA LEU A 62 -1.67 15.90 11.93
C LEU A 62 -2.37 15.42 10.65
N GLY A 63 -3.02 16.37 9.97
CA GLY A 63 -3.70 16.16 8.70
C GLY A 63 -5.22 16.06 8.82
N SER A 64 -5.86 15.74 7.69
CA SER A 64 -7.32 15.66 7.59
C SER A 64 -7.87 14.31 8.09
N PHE A 65 -9.16 14.31 8.41
CA PHE A 65 -9.95 13.11 8.65
C PHE A 65 -9.94 12.20 7.41
N HIS A 66 -9.74 10.90 7.62
CA HIS A 66 -9.78 9.91 6.55
C HIS A 66 -10.68 8.75 6.95
N ARG A 67 -11.58 8.36 6.04
CA ARG A 67 -12.47 7.21 6.23
C ARG A 67 -12.05 6.08 5.31
N TYR A 68 -11.59 4.98 5.90
CA TYR A 68 -11.35 3.74 5.16
C TYR A 68 -12.59 2.86 5.21
N ARG A 69 -12.94 2.26 4.08
CA ARG A 69 -14.09 1.36 3.94
C ARG A 69 -13.57 -0.01 3.53
N TYR A 70 -14.05 -1.05 4.20
CA TYR A 70 -13.75 -2.43 3.87
C TYR A 70 -15.06 -3.18 3.68
N PHE A 71 -15.21 -3.85 2.55
CA PHE A 71 -16.37 -4.65 2.19
C PHE A 71 -16.04 -6.15 2.34
N PRO A 72 -17.06 -7.03 2.49
CA PRO A 72 -16.88 -8.47 2.42
C PRO A 72 -16.24 -8.87 1.09
N GLY A 73 -15.03 -9.42 1.10
CA GLY A 73 -14.18 -9.72 -0.05
C GLY A 73 -12.87 -8.92 -0.08
N ASP A 74 -12.79 -7.82 0.69
CA ASP A 74 -11.57 -7.03 0.82
C ASP A 74 -10.56 -7.72 1.74
N GLN A 75 -9.26 -7.49 1.47
CA GLN A 75 -8.20 -7.88 2.41
C GLN A 75 -8.06 -6.84 3.52
N ILE A 76 -8.01 -7.32 4.77
CA ILE A 76 -7.80 -6.48 5.94
C ILE A 76 -6.56 -6.94 6.71
N LYS A 77 -5.73 -5.96 7.08
CA LYS A 77 -4.54 -6.17 7.91
C LYS A 77 -4.79 -5.63 9.29
N PHE A 78 -4.86 -6.49 10.31
CA PHE A 78 -5.14 -6.05 11.67
C PHE A 78 -4.38 -6.86 12.71
N ARG A 79 -4.40 -6.37 13.95
CA ARG A 79 -3.84 -7.05 15.12
C ARG A 79 -4.86 -7.00 16.25
N MET A 80 -5.05 -8.13 16.93
CA MET A 80 -5.94 -8.25 18.08
C MET A 80 -5.27 -7.75 19.37
N LYS A 81 -6.05 -7.49 20.42
CA LYS A 81 -5.55 -6.91 21.69
C LYS A 81 -4.50 -7.78 22.39
N ASN A 82 -4.73 -9.09 22.40
CA ASN A 82 -3.92 -10.08 23.12
C ASN A 82 -2.93 -10.81 22.22
N GLU A 83 -2.77 -10.38 20.97
CA GLU A 83 -1.91 -11.05 20.02
C GLU A 83 -0.78 -10.15 19.51
N THR A 84 0.37 -10.77 19.29
CA THR A 84 1.55 -10.14 18.69
C THR A 84 1.54 -10.26 17.17
N ILE A 85 0.87 -11.30 16.65
CA ILE A 85 0.78 -11.62 15.23
C ILE A 85 -0.12 -10.58 14.54
N ARG A 86 0.14 -10.38 13.24
CA ARG A 86 -0.69 -9.52 12.40
C ARG A 86 -1.41 -10.42 11.40
N PHE A 87 -2.73 -10.38 11.43
CA PHE A 87 -3.58 -11.04 10.45
C PHE A 87 -3.55 -10.26 9.13
N ASN A 88 -3.57 -11.00 8.03
CA ASN A 88 -3.71 -10.47 6.69
C ASN A 88 -4.66 -11.37 5.91
N GLU A 89 -5.95 -11.27 6.24
CA GLU A 89 -6.95 -12.19 5.76
C GLU A 89 -8.03 -11.46 4.97
N THR A 90 -8.79 -12.25 4.21
CA THR A 90 -9.94 -11.74 3.44
C THR A 90 -11.17 -11.71 4.34
N ILE A 91 -11.90 -10.60 4.31
CA ILE A 91 -13.17 -10.49 5.03
C ILE A 91 -14.20 -11.36 4.31
N ALA A 92 -14.71 -12.39 4.97
CA ALA A 92 -15.76 -13.24 4.44
C ALA A 92 -17.14 -12.60 4.61
N ALA A 93 -17.43 -12.07 5.81
CA ALA A 93 -18.69 -11.44 6.16
C ALA A 93 -18.50 -10.40 7.26
N ILE A 94 -19.47 -9.51 7.42
CA ILE A 94 -19.47 -8.45 8.44
C ILE A 94 -20.82 -8.46 9.14
N SER A 95 -20.79 -8.62 10.46
CA SER A 95 -21.95 -8.54 11.36
C SER A 95 -21.92 -7.20 12.11
N ASP A 96 -22.90 -6.92 12.98
CA ASP A 96 -23.00 -5.62 13.66
C ASP A 96 -21.85 -5.32 14.63
N SER A 97 -21.25 -6.37 15.21
CA SER A 97 -20.20 -6.24 16.21
C SER A 97 -18.95 -7.08 15.95
N SER A 98 -18.87 -7.74 14.80
CA SER A 98 -17.83 -8.70 14.46
C SER A 98 -17.56 -8.74 12.95
N ILE A 99 -16.37 -9.20 12.60
CA ILE A 99 -16.01 -9.56 11.23
C ILE A 99 -15.72 -11.05 11.17
N SER A 100 -16.14 -11.71 10.10
CA SER A 100 -15.74 -13.08 9.80
C SER A 100 -14.60 -13.03 8.80
N ILE A 101 -13.46 -13.63 9.13
CA ILE A 101 -12.31 -13.75 8.25
C ILE A 101 -12.21 -15.17 7.70
N ALA A 102 -11.80 -15.30 6.45
CA ALA A 102 -11.49 -16.59 5.85
C ALA A 102 -9.99 -16.88 6.03
N ILE A 103 -9.68 -17.95 6.76
CA ILE A 103 -8.32 -18.43 7.01
C ILE A 103 -8.13 -19.74 6.22
N ILE A 104 -7.03 -19.84 5.48
CA ILE A 104 -6.67 -21.09 4.80
C ILE A 104 -5.90 -21.96 5.77
N ASN A 105 -6.51 -23.04 6.24
CA ASN A 105 -5.82 -24.04 7.04
C ASN A 105 -5.02 -24.96 6.11
N VAL A 106 -3.72 -24.73 6.01
CA VAL A 106 -2.81 -25.45 5.10
C VAL A 106 -2.73 -26.95 5.43
N ALA A 107 -2.90 -27.34 6.71
CA ALA A 107 -2.83 -28.74 7.13
C ALA A 107 -4.08 -29.54 6.71
N ALA A 108 -5.26 -28.90 6.75
CA ALA A 108 -6.52 -29.53 6.40
C ALA A 108 -6.96 -29.29 4.94
N GLY A 109 -6.29 -28.37 4.22
CA GLY A 109 -6.67 -27.97 2.86
C GLY A 109 -8.05 -27.32 2.76
N LYS A 110 -8.56 -26.77 3.88
CA LYS A 110 -9.92 -26.20 3.97
C LYS A 110 -9.86 -24.73 4.37
N MET A 111 -10.82 -23.96 3.88
CA MET A 111 -11.07 -22.62 4.37
C MET A 111 -11.88 -22.68 5.66
N GLU A 112 -11.33 -22.11 6.71
CA GLU A 112 -11.97 -21.97 8.00
C GLU A 112 -12.43 -20.52 8.17
N TYR A 113 -13.62 -20.32 8.71
CA TYR A 113 -14.16 -18.99 8.95
C TYR A 113 -14.09 -18.71 10.44
N GLN A 114 -13.32 -17.69 10.80
CA GLN A 114 -13.20 -17.25 12.19
C GLN A 114 -13.92 -15.92 12.37
N GLU A 115 -14.84 -15.88 13.34
CA GLU A 115 -15.50 -14.65 13.74
C GLU A 115 -14.67 -13.91 14.79
N ILE A 116 -14.42 -12.62 14.56
CA ILE A 116 -13.59 -11.76 15.40
C ILE A 116 -14.42 -10.55 15.83
N PRO A 117 -14.67 -10.37 17.13
CA PRO A 117 -15.34 -9.18 17.64
C PRO A 117 -14.54 -7.92 17.34
N LEU A 118 -15.22 -6.85 16.89
CA LEU A 118 -14.58 -5.56 16.60
C LEU A 118 -13.87 -4.96 17.83
N LYS A 119 -14.39 -5.25 19.03
CA LYS A 119 -13.81 -4.82 20.30
C LYS A 119 -12.44 -5.44 20.57
N GLU A 120 -12.12 -6.57 19.95
CA GLU A 120 -10.83 -7.25 20.10
C GLU A 120 -9.77 -6.73 19.13
N ILE A 121 -10.19 -6.03 18.07
CA ILE A 121 -9.27 -5.42 17.11
C ILE A 121 -8.58 -4.22 17.75
N ARG A 122 -7.25 -4.28 17.86
CA ARG A 122 -6.41 -3.24 18.47
C ARG A 122 -5.81 -2.30 17.45
N LEU A 123 -5.25 -2.84 16.37
CA LEU A 123 -4.61 -2.06 15.31
C LEU A 123 -5.16 -2.48 13.96
N VAL A 124 -5.40 -1.51 13.08
CA VAL A 124 -5.68 -1.77 11.66
C VAL A 124 -4.60 -1.08 10.84
N LYS A 125 -3.95 -1.84 9.93
CA LYS A 125 -2.94 -1.31 9.02
C LYS A 125 -3.63 -0.82 7.76
N THR A 126 -3.51 0.48 7.53
CA THR A 126 -4.05 1.17 6.35
C THR A 126 -2.91 1.59 5.44
N SER A 127 -3.26 1.85 4.18
CA SER A 127 -2.35 2.49 3.22
C SER A 127 -2.96 3.80 2.74
N ARG A 128 -2.20 4.89 2.86
CA ARG A 128 -2.45 6.16 2.18
C ARG A 128 -1.69 6.09 0.86
N LYS A 129 -2.44 5.96 -0.24
CA LYS A 129 -1.86 6.00 -1.59
C LYS A 129 -1.52 7.46 -1.95
N ILE A 130 -0.32 7.89 -1.59
CA ILE A 130 0.23 9.19 -2.00
C ILE A 130 1.14 8.91 -3.21
N PRO A 131 0.75 9.27 -4.44
CA PRO A 131 1.34 8.72 -5.67
C PRO A 131 2.88 8.71 -5.68
N PHE A 132 3.51 9.82 -5.31
CA PHE A 132 4.97 9.93 -5.28
C PHE A 132 5.61 9.30 -4.04
N VAL A 133 5.04 9.52 -2.86
CA VAL A 133 5.62 9.06 -1.59
C VAL A 133 5.52 7.54 -1.46
N THR A 134 4.40 6.94 -1.88
CA THR A 134 4.22 5.49 -1.82
C THR A 134 5.14 4.76 -2.80
N ALA A 135 5.40 5.34 -3.98
CA ALA A 135 6.35 4.80 -4.95
C ALA A 135 7.81 4.99 -4.48
N ALA A 136 8.14 6.11 -3.83
CA ALA A 136 9.47 6.40 -3.31
C ALA A 136 9.90 5.43 -2.20
N ALA A 137 8.95 4.87 -1.44
CA ALA A 137 9.24 3.98 -0.31
C ALA A 137 10.12 2.76 -0.69
N PRO A 138 9.83 2.00 -1.77
CA PRO A 138 10.73 0.95 -2.25
C PRO A 138 11.86 1.46 -3.17
N ILE A 139 11.63 2.53 -3.94
CA ILE A 139 12.60 2.99 -4.96
C ILE A 139 13.84 3.61 -4.31
N LEU A 140 13.68 4.47 -3.31
CA LEU A 140 14.81 5.19 -2.72
C LEU A 140 15.80 4.27 -1.99
N PRO A 141 15.38 3.31 -1.15
CA PRO A 141 16.33 2.39 -0.53
C PRO A 141 17.05 1.54 -1.56
N PHE A 142 16.36 1.12 -2.63
CA PHE A 142 16.98 0.38 -3.72
C PHE A 142 18.01 1.22 -4.48
N ALA A 143 17.68 2.47 -4.80
CA ALA A 143 18.63 3.41 -5.40
C ALA A 143 19.85 3.65 -4.49
N GLY A 144 19.65 3.76 -3.17
CA GLY A 144 20.74 3.88 -2.20
C GLY A 144 21.65 2.66 -2.16
N LEU A 145 21.08 1.45 -2.18
CA LEU A 145 21.85 0.20 -2.28
C LEU A 145 22.64 0.11 -3.59
N LEU A 146 22.00 0.44 -4.72
CA LEU A 146 22.66 0.47 -6.02
C LEU A 146 23.80 1.49 -6.06
N PHE A 147 23.63 2.66 -5.45
CA PHE A 147 24.66 3.69 -5.41
C PHE A 147 25.88 3.25 -4.61
N ILE A 148 25.66 2.73 -3.40
CA ILE A 148 26.74 2.20 -2.55
C ILE A 148 27.42 1.00 -3.21
N GLY A 149 26.63 0.10 -3.82
CA GLY A 149 27.15 -1.05 -4.55
C GLY A 149 27.98 -0.64 -5.75
N ALA A 150 27.50 0.30 -6.56
CA ALA A 150 28.24 0.81 -7.71
C ALA A 150 29.57 1.43 -7.28
N ASP A 151 29.59 2.23 -6.22
CA ASP A 151 30.81 2.79 -5.67
C ASP A 151 31.77 1.71 -5.15
N PHE A 152 31.25 0.69 -4.48
CA PHE A 152 32.05 -0.45 -4.01
C PHE A 152 32.73 -1.21 -5.15
N PHE A 153 32.00 -1.46 -6.25
CA PHE A 153 32.50 -2.25 -7.40
C PHE A 153 33.33 -1.43 -8.40
N ASN A 154 33.16 -0.10 -8.45
CA ASN A 154 33.83 0.76 -9.43
C ASN A 154 35.37 0.66 -9.36
N PRO A 155 36.04 0.68 -8.18
CA PRO A 155 37.47 0.43 -8.07
C PRO A 155 37.89 -0.97 -8.52
N GLY A 156 37.03 -1.97 -8.34
CA GLY A 156 37.31 -3.36 -8.71
C GLY A 156 37.39 -3.58 -10.23
N ILE A 157 36.69 -2.76 -11.02
CA ILE A 157 36.82 -2.74 -12.49
C ILE A 157 38.22 -2.28 -12.91
N ASP A 158 38.85 -1.42 -12.11
CA ASP A 158 40.19 -0.89 -12.34
C ASP A 158 41.30 -1.74 -11.68
N ASN A 159 41.02 -3.00 -11.32
CA ASN A 159 41.92 -3.89 -10.55
C ASN A 159 42.37 -3.32 -9.19
N ARG A 160 41.63 -2.36 -8.63
CA ARG A 160 41.88 -1.82 -7.29
C ARG A 160 41.07 -2.60 -6.27
N ARG A 161 41.49 -2.52 -5.00
CA ARG A 161 40.76 -3.14 -3.89
C ARG A 161 39.36 -2.55 -3.81
N PHE A 162 38.34 -3.41 -3.66
CA PHE A 162 36.98 -2.97 -3.39
C PHE A 162 36.95 -2.10 -2.13
N THR A 163 36.47 -0.87 -2.28
CA THR A 163 36.36 0.12 -1.22
C THR A 163 35.15 0.99 -1.51
N THR A 164 34.56 1.58 -0.47
CA THR A 164 33.44 2.50 -0.60
C THR A 164 33.81 3.80 0.09
N ASP A 165 33.56 4.91 -0.58
CA ASP A 165 33.80 6.22 -0.01
C ASP A 165 32.73 6.57 1.04
N ALA A 166 33.13 7.29 2.08
CA ALA A 166 32.21 7.76 3.12
C ALA A 166 31.09 8.65 2.54
N SER A 167 31.37 9.38 1.45
CA SER A 167 30.39 10.16 0.71
C SER A 167 29.33 9.27 0.05
N ALA A 168 29.74 8.13 -0.52
CA ALA A 168 28.81 7.18 -1.15
C ALA A 168 27.87 6.53 -0.12
N ILE A 169 28.40 6.19 1.05
CA ILE A 169 27.61 5.72 2.19
C ILE A 169 26.64 6.81 2.67
N ALA A 170 27.10 8.06 2.79
CA ALA A 170 26.25 9.16 3.25
C ALA A 170 25.08 9.42 2.28
N VAL A 171 25.35 9.47 0.97
CA VAL A 171 24.32 9.68 -0.06
C VAL A 171 23.37 8.48 -0.14
N GLY A 172 23.89 7.25 -0.21
CA GLY A 172 23.07 6.04 -0.25
C GLY A 172 22.23 5.85 1.01
N GLY A 173 22.81 6.12 2.18
CA GLY A 173 22.11 6.14 3.46
C GLY A 173 21.01 7.20 3.52
N GLY A 174 21.25 8.38 2.96
CA GLY A 174 20.24 9.43 2.79
C GLY A 174 19.03 8.95 1.99
N PHE A 175 19.25 8.26 0.88
CA PHE A 175 18.16 7.67 0.10
C PHE A 175 17.40 6.58 0.89
N MET A 176 18.11 5.70 1.61
CA MET A 176 17.46 4.71 2.46
C MET A 176 16.57 5.34 3.54
N LEU A 177 17.07 6.38 4.22
CA LEU A 177 16.31 7.11 5.24
C LEU A 177 15.07 7.79 4.64
N ALA A 178 15.22 8.47 3.49
CA ALA A 178 14.10 9.09 2.80
C ALA A 178 13.04 8.06 2.36
N GLY A 179 13.46 6.88 1.90
CA GLY A 179 12.58 5.76 1.60
C GLY A 179 11.84 5.23 2.82
N PHE A 180 12.53 5.10 3.96
CA PHE A 180 11.93 4.68 5.23
C PHE A 180 10.88 5.68 5.72
N ILE A 181 11.15 6.97 5.65
CA ILE A 181 10.17 8.03 5.98
C ILE A 181 8.95 7.93 5.06
N SER A 182 9.19 7.77 3.76
CA SER A 182 8.13 7.62 2.75
C SER A 182 7.25 6.38 3.02
N TYR A 183 7.85 5.27 3.46
CA TYR A 183 7.13 4.08 3.90
C TYR A 183 6.24 4.36 5.11
N LYS A 184 6.77 5.04 6.13
CA LYS A 184 6.00 5.37 7.35
C LYS A 184 4.83 6.31 7.07
N LEU A 185 4.98 7.25 6.15
CA LEU A 185 3.91 8.17 5.73
C LEU A 185 2.83 7.45 4.92
N SER A 186 3.22 6.50 4.08
CA SER A 186 2.27 5.76 3.23
C SER A 186 1.54 4.64 3.98
N PHE A 187 2.23 3.89 4.84
CA PHE A 187 1.69 2.71 5.51
C PHE A 187 1.53 2.94 7.02
N SER A 188 0.36 3.44 7.42
CA SER A 188 0.07 3.74 8.82
C SER A 188 -0.60 2.57 9.54
N SER A 189 -0.19 2.31 10.78
CA SER A 189 -0.90 1.39 11.68
C SER A 189 -1.72 2.21 12.66
N LEU A 190 -3.05 2.16 12.52
CA LEU A 190 -3.97 2.96 13.30
C LEU A 190 -4.44 2.15 14.52
N LYS A 191 -4.20 2.68 15.71
CA LYS A 191 -4.72 2.08 16.95
C LYS A 191 -6.19 2.45 17.13
N ILE A 192 -7.05 1.45 17.29
CA ILE A 192 -8.47 1.64 17.57
C ILE A 192 -8.60 2.18 19.00
N ASN A 193 -9.11 3.40 19.12
CA ASN A 193 -9.27 4.14 20.37
C ASN A 193 -10.33 5.25 20.19
N GLY A 194 -10.39 6.22 21.10
CA GLY A 194 -11.33 7.34 20.97
C GLY A 194 -11.16 8.19 19.69
N ARG A 195 -9.96 8.22 19.10
CA ARG A 195 -9.63 9.01 17.89
C ARG A 195 -9.85 8.21 16.60
N ASN A 196 -9.44 6.95 16.58
CA ASN A 196 -9.67 6.06 15.44
C ASN A 196 -10.76 5.05 15.80
N LYS A 197 -11.94 5.19 15.20
CA LYS A 197 -13.10 4.37 15.53
C LYS A 197 -13.37 3.37 14.40
N LEU A 198 -13.52 2.11 14.78
CA LEU A 198 -13.94 1.03 13.89
C LEU A 198 -15.45 0.81 14.11
N LYS A 199 -16.24 0.87 13.04
CA LYS A 199 -17.71 0.78 13.08
C LYS A 199 -18.22 0.00 11.88
N VAL A 200 -19.45 -0.49 11.97
CA VAL A 200 -20.16 -1.14 10.86
C VAL A 200 -21.22 -0.17 10.37
N LEU A 201 -21.33 -0.02 9.06
CA LEU A 201 -22.37 0.71 8.37
C LEU A 201 -22.99 -0.20 7.32
N GLU A 202 -24.12 0.21 6.77
CA GLU A 202 -24.87 -0.53 5.75
C GLU A 202 -25.03 0.35 4.50
N THR A 203 -25.00 -0.26 3.32
CA THR A 203 -25.34 0.46 2.08
C THR A 203 -26.83 0.64 1.94
N TYR A 204 -27.22 1.83 1.49
CA TYR A 204 -28.60 2.19 1.13
C TYR A 204 -29.04 1.50 -0.15
#